data_AF-F9S1V3-F1
#
_entry.id   AF-F9S1V3-F1
#
_cell.length_a   1.000
_cell.length_b   1.000
_cell.length_c   1.000
_cell.angle_alpha   90.00
_cell.angle_beta   90.00
_cell.angle_gamma   90.00
#
_symmetry.space_group_name_H-M   'P 1'
#
loop_
_entity.id
_entity.type
_entity.pdbx_description
1 polymer ?
#
loop_
_entity_poly.entity_id
_entity_poly.type
_entity_poly.pdbx_seq_one_letter_code
_entity_poly.pdbx_strand_id
1 'polypeptide(L)'
;MKSIFLCFIHLIGLCALLGSGQSFAKDPMSLMLPVITPQLTPGKVVAKSAPTHIGMPLFIVGDDALSHRWLKARKSYLQSINAVGMVVNVKSEGGLARMNSYGLTLYPVPGKDFAKAFGLKHYPVLIENKQIKQ
;
A
#
# COMPACT_ATOMS: atom_id res chain seq x y z
N MET A 1 12.04 -54.72 4.79
CA MET A 1 11.29 -54.89 3.52
C MET A 1 9.98 -55.60 3.82
N LYS A 2 8.85 -55.01 3.41
CA LYS A 2 7.50 -55.63 3.28
C LYS A 2 6.69 -55.84 4.57
N SER A 3 6.19 -54.74 5.16
CA SER A 3 4.98 -54.63 6.02
C SER A 3 5.17 -53.40 6.89
N ILE A 4 4.42 -52.30 6.83
CA ILE A 4 3.02 -52.10 6.49
C ILE A 4 2.93 -50.69 5.91
N PHE A 5 2.91 -50.63 4.58
CA PHE A 5 2.68 -49.44 3.77
C PHE A 5 1.16 -49.15 3.68
N LEU A 6 0.38 -49.60 4.66
CA LEU A 6 -1.09 -49.75 4.59
C LEU A 6 -1.85 -49.12 5.75
N CYS A 7 -1.21 -48.30 6.59
CA CYS A 7 -1.92 -47.46 7.58
C CYS A 7 -1.76 -45.97 7.21
N PHE A 8 -1.77 -45.68 5.91
CA PHE A 8 -1.53 -44.36 5.34
C PHE A 8 -2.84 -43.60 4.97
N ILE A 9 -4.02 -44.12 5.34
CA ILE A 9 -5.30 -43.60 4.77
C ILE A 9 -6.35 -43.22 5.83
N HIS A 10 -6.22 -43.58 7.11
CA HIS A 10 -7.24 -43.25 8.13
C HIS A 10 -6.86 -42.16 9.15
N LEU A 11 -5.67 -41.57 9.05
CA LEU A 11 -5.22 -40.52 9.99
C LEU A 11 -4.99 -39.15 9.32
N ILE A 12 -5.60 -38.90 8.17
CA ILE A 12 -5.54 -37.61 7.45
C ILE A 12 -6.88 -36.85 7.59
N GLY A 13 -7.93 -37.47 8.12
CA GLY A 13 -9.29 -36.91 8.18
C GLY A 13 -9.66 -36.06 9.40
N LEU A 14 -8.80 -35.93 10.43
CA LEU A 14 -9.18 -35.26 11.69
C LEU A 14 -8.44 -33.94 11.98
N CYS A 15 -7.47 -33.55 11.16
CA CYS A 15 -6.77 -32.26 11.33
C CYS A 15 -7.44 -31.10 10.56
N ALA A 16 -8.67 -31.30 10.06
CA ALA A 16 -9.45 -30.26 9.38
C ALA A 16 -10.49 -29.57 10.30
N LEU A 17 -10.55 -29.93 11.59
CA LEU A 17 -11.53 -29.39 12.54
C LEU A 17 -10.93 -28.48 13.63
N LEU A 18 -9.63 -28.21 13.60
CA LEU A 18 -9.05 -27.14 14.40
C LEU A 18 -9.02 -25.86 13.57
N GLY A 19 -10.22 -25.34 13.32
CA GLY A 19 -10.44 -23.92 13.18
C GLY A 19 -10.07 -23.24 14.50
N SER A 20 -8.78 -23.13 14.79
CA SER A 20 -8.27 -22.16 15.75
C SER A 20 -8.32 -20.82 15.02
N GLY A 21 -9.32 -20.01 15.38
CA GLY A 21 -9.63 -18.72 14.79
C GLY A 21 -8.38 -17.96 14.39
N GLN A 22 -8.28 -17.63 13.11
CA GLN A 22 -7.30 -16.66 12.67
C GLN A 22 -7.55 -15.39 13.47
N SER A 23 -6.54 -15.01 14.25
CA SER A 23 -6.55 -13.88 15.15
C SER A 23 -7.27 -12.68 14.52
N PHE A 24 -8.42 -12.29 15.07
CA PHE A 24 -9.13 -11.05 14.75
C PHE A 24 -8.37 -9.83 15.27
N ALA A 25 -7.03 -9.85 15.23
CA ALA A 25 -6.25 -8.64 15.41
C ALA A 25 -6.56 -7.75 14.22
N LYS A 26 -7.43 -6.76 14.47
CA LYS A 26 -7.77 -5.69 13.55
C LYS A 26 -6.47 -5.13 12.96
N ASP A 27 -6.39 -5.02 11.63
CA ASP A 27 -5.21 -4.52 10.91
C ASP A 27 -4.69 -3.26 11.63
N PRO A 28 -3.46 -3.23 12.17
CA PRO A 28 -2.98 -2.08 12.93
C PRO A 28 -3.03 -0.78 12.12
N MET A 29 -2.97 -0.85 10.79
CA MET A 29 -3.11 0.32 9.92
C MET A 29 -4.56 0.86 9.88
N SER A 30 -5.56 0.04 10.15
CA SER A 30 -6.96 0.49 10.25
C SER A 30 -7.20 1.43 11.43
N LEU A 31 -6.33 1.40 12.46
CA LEU A 31 -6.38 2.34 13.58
C LEU A 31 -6.02 3.79 13.16
N MET A 32 -5.39 3.96 11.99
CA MET A 32 -5.04 5.28 11.44
C MET A 32 -6.18 5.91 10.63
N LEU A 33 -7.28 5.18 10.42
CA LEU A 33 -8.40 5.66 9.61
C LEU A 33 -9.38 6.55 10.41
N PRO A 34 -10.02 7.52 9.73
CA PRO A 34 -9.78 7.93 8.36
C PRO A 34 -8.50 8.76 8.23
N VAL A 35 -7.75 8.53 7.15
CA VAL A 35 -6.67 9.45 6.77
C VAL A 35 -7.22 10.46 5.79
N ILE A 36 -7.15 11.74 6.15
CA ILE A 36 -7.61 12.86 5.33
C ILE A 36 -6.53 13.94 5.33
N THR A 37 -6.09 14.34 4.14
CA THR A 37 -5.07 15.38 3.95
C THR A 37 -5.62 16.45 2.99
N PRO A 38 -6.39 17.45 3.47
CA PRO A 38 -7.12 18.39 2.60
C PRO A 38 -6.26 19.19 1.61
N GLN A 39 -5.00 19.45 1.95
CA GLN A 39 -4.04 20.16 1.11
C GLN A 39 -3.50 19.33 -0.05
N LEU A 40 -3.72 18.01 -0.04
CA LEU A 40 -3.37 17.09 -1.10
C LEU A 40 -4.67 16.61 -1.74
N THR A 41 -4.85 16.91 -3.03
CA THR A 41 -6.04 16.50 -3.80
C THR A 41 -5.67 15.70 -5.04
N PRO A 42 -6.56 14.83 -5.55
CA PRO A 42 -6.34 14.19 -6.84
C PRO A 42 -6.19 15.25 -7.95
N GLY A 43 -5.12 15.17 -8.73
CA GLY A 43 -4.86 16.15 -9.80
C GLY A 43 -3.57 15.89 -10.58
N LYS A 44 -3.34 16.73 -11.58
CA LYS A 44 -2.11 16.69 -12.39
C LYS A 44 -0.94 17.22 -11.57
N VAL A 45 0.19 16.53 -11.63
CA VAL A 45 1.45 16.98 -11.03
C VAL A 45 2.42 17.31 -12.16
N VAL A 46 2.90 18.56 -12.18
CA VAL A 46 3.94 18.99 -13.12
C VAL A 46 5.29 18.53 -12.62
N ALA A 47 6.09 17.94 -13.50
CA ALA A 47 7.42 17.46 -13.15
C ALA A 47 8.30 18.62 -12.68
N LYS A 48 9.00 18.43 -11.56
CA LYS A 48 9.91 19.43 -10.98
C LYS A 48 10.99 18.76 -10.15
N SER A 49 12.09 19.48 -9.91
CA SER A 49 13.12 19.03 -8.97
C SER A 49 12.54 18.95 -7.54
N ALA A 50 12.90 17.90 -6.82
CA ALA A 50 12.59 17.79 -5.40
C ALA A 50 13.44 18.77 -4.59
N PRO A 51 12.86 19.53 -3.64
CA PRO A 51 13.60 20.53 -2.86
C PRO A 51 14.56 19.90 -1.83
N THR A 52 14.39 18.62 -1.52
CA THR A 52 15.26 17.87 -0.63
C THR A 52 15.47 16.44 -1.13
N HIS A 53 16.54 15.80 -0.67
CA HIS A 53 16.83 14.40 -0.95
C HIS A 53 16.02 13.50 -0.02
N ILE A 54 15.50 12.39 -0.57
CA ILE A 54 14.87 11.31 0.19
C ILE A 54 15.69 10.05 0.03
N GLY A 55 15.85 9.29 1.11
CA GLY A 55 16.71 8.10 1.13
C GLY A 55 16.16 6.90 0.34
N MET A 56 14.89 6.93 -0.08
CA MET A 56 14.27 5.88 -0.89
C MET A 56 13.22 6.49 -1.83
N PRO A 57 12.91 5.85 -2.97
CA PRO A 57 11.78 6.24 -3.81
C PRO A 57 10.47 6.21 -3.03
N LEU A 58 9.72 7.29 -3.10
CA LEU A 58 8.45 7.44 -2.38
C LEU A 58 7.36 7.87 -3.34
N PHE A 59 6.18 7.25 -3.26
CA PHE A 59 5.00 7.73 -3.97
C PHE A 59 3.86 8.10 -3.02
N ILE A 60 2.98 8.98 -3.49
CA ILE A 60 1.84 9.48 -2.72
C ILE A 60 0.58 9.27 -3.54
N VAL A 61 -0.43 8.68 -2.92
CA VAL A 61 -1.70 8.27 -3.54
C VAL A 61 -2.87 8.44 -2.57
N GLY A 62 -4.09 8.36 -3.08
CA GLY A 62 -5.32 8.22 -2.29
C GLY A 62 -6.15 7.03 -2.77
N ASP A 63 -7.21 6.70 -2.04
CA ASP A 63 -8.26 5.74 -2.44
C ASP A 63 -9.28 6.46 -3.35
N ASP A 64 -8.79 6.93 -4.51
CA ASP A 64 -9.58 7.61 -5.54
C ASP A 64 -9.27 7.05 -6.94
N ALA A 65 -10.15 7.35 -7.91
CA ALA A 65 -10.07 6.78 -9.25
C ALA A 65 -8.78 7.15 -10.01
N LEU A 66 -8.24 8.35 -9.82
CA LEU A 66 -7.00 8.78 -10.49
C LEU A 66 -5.81 7.99 -9.94
N SER A 67 -5.72 7.87 -8.62
CA SER A 67 -4.69 7.07 -7.95
C SER A 67 -4.76 5.59 -8.33
N HIS A 68 -5.95 5.00 -8.39
CA HIS A 68 -6.10 3.60 -8.82
C HIS A 68 -5.65 3.34 -10.25
N ARG A 69 -5.97 4.25 -11.20
CA ARG A 69 -5.48 4.14 -12.59
C ARG A 69 -3.95 4.26 -12.64
N TRP A 70 -3.41 5.22 -11.90
CA TRP A 70 -1.97 5.45 -11.82
C TRP A 70 -1.22 4.25 -11.26
N LEU A 71 -1.71 3.66 -10.17
CA LEU A 71 -1.14 2.46 -9.57
C LEU A 71 -1.19 1.26 -10.51
N LYS A 72 -2.31 1.05 -11.23
CA LYS A 72 -2.40 -0.03 -12.23
C LYS A 72 -1.36 0.12 -13.33
N ALA A 73 -1.13 1.34 -13.81
CA ALA A 73 -0.15 1.60 -14.86
C ALA A 73 1.31 1.50 -14.38
N ARG A 74 1.58 1.73 -13.09
CA ARG A 74 2.94 1.88 -12.56
C ARG A 74 3.40 0.82 -11.58
N LYS A 75 2.51 -0.07 -11.11
CA LYS A 75 2.79 -1.09 -10.10
C LYS A 75 4.12 -1.81 -10.34
N SER A 76 4.34 -2.37 -11.53
CA SER A 76 5.55 -3.14 -11.83
C SER A 76 6.82 -2.31 -11.68
N TYR A 77 6.78 -1.04 -12.10
CA TYR A 77 7.90 -0.13 -11.96
C TYR A 77 8.15 0.25 -10.50
N LEU A 78 7.10 0.62 -9.75
CA LEU A 78 7.18 0.93 -8.32
C LEU A 78 7.75 -0.25 -7.52
N GLN A 79 7.38 -1.47 -7.87
CA GLN A 79 7.96 -2.69 -7.29
C GLN A 79 9.45 -2.83 -7.63
N SER A 80 9.84 -2.64 -8.90
CA SER A 80 11.24 -2.80 -9.33
C SER A 80 12.23 -1.85 -8.65
N ILE A 81 11.76 -0.67 -8.22
CA ILE A 81 12.59 0.33 -7.52
C ILE A 81 12.38 0.29 -5.99
N ASN A 82 11.64 -0.70 -5.48
CA ASN A 82 11.28 -0.83 -4.06
C ASN A 82 10.67 0.46 -3.47
N ALA A 83 9.80 1.12 -4.24
CA ALA A 83 9.18 2.37 -3.78
C ALA A 83 8.20 2.11 -2.62
N VAL A 84 8.22 3.00 -1.63
CA VAL A 84 7.26 3.01 -0.53
C VAL A 84 6.15 4.01 -0.85
N GLY A 85 4.90 3.65 -0.54
CA GLY A 85 3.75 4.51 -0.80
C GLY A 85 3.09 5.05 0.45
N MET A 86 2.68 6.32 0.39
CA MET A 86 1.80 6.95 1.37
C MET A 86 0.38 7.04 0.81
N VAL A 87 -0.59 6.52 1.56
CA VAL A 87 -2.03 6.70 1.28
C VAL A 87 -2.53 7.88 2.09
N VAL A 88 -2.58 9.06 1.47
CA VAL A 88 -2.84 10.35 2.16
C VAL A 88 -4.32 10.71 2.27
N ASN A 89 -5.18 9.97 1.57
CA ASN A 89 -6.63 10.10 1.63
C ASN A 89 -7.27 8.71 1.49
N VAL A 90 -7.80 8.17 2.57
CA VAL A 90 -8.53 6.89 2.61
C VAL A 90 -9.50 6.89 3.78
N LYS A 91 -10.77 6.61 3.50
CA LYS A 91 -11.86 6.82 4.48
C LYS A 91 -12.19 5.57 5.29
N SER A 92 -11.94 4.38 4.75
CA SER A 92 -12.46 3.14 5.31
C SER A 92 -11.49 1.98 5.15
N GLU A 93 -11.71 0.95 5.96
CA GLU A 93 -10.94 -0.30 5.92
C GLU A 93 -11.05 -0.97 4.55
N GLY A 94 -12.23 -0.95 3.93
CA GLY A 94 -12.41 -1.46 2.56
C GLY A 94 -11.60 -0.67 1.52
N GLY A 95 -11.43 0.64 1.71
CA GLY A 95 -10.54 1.46 0.90
C GLY A 95 -9.08 1.08 1.08
N LEU A 96 -8.64 0.95 2.34
CA LEU A 96 -7.30 0.52 2.66
C LEU A 96 -7.00 -0.89 2.11
N ALA A 97 -7.94 -1.83 2.21
CA ALA A 97 -7.83 -3.17 1.65
C ALA A 97 -7.66 -3.15 0.13
N ARG A 98 -8.40 -2.30 -0.60
CA ARG A 98 -8.21 -2.11 -2.04
C ARG A 98 -6.81 -1.58 -2.36
N MET A 99 -6.29 -0.64 -1.57
CA MET A 99 -4.92 -0.15 -1.73
C MET A 99 -3.90 -1.27 -1.46
N ASN A 100 -4.08 -2.07 -0.42
CA ASN A 100 -3.20 -3.19 -0.10
C ASN A 100 -3.19 -4.29 -1.17
N SER A 101 -4.29 -4.45 -1.93
CA SER A 101 -4.37 -5.44 -3.02
C SER A 101 -3.36 -5.24 -4.15
N TYR A 102 -2.75 -4.05 -4.24
CA TYR A 102 -1.68 -3.80 -5.21
C TYR A 102 -0.38 -4.56 -4.88
N GLY A 103 -0.18 -5.07 -3.67
CA GLY A 103 1.06 -5.76 -3.28
C GLY A 103 2.28 -4.82 -3.32
N LEU A 104 2.04 -3.55 -2.99
CA LEU A 104 3.05 -2.52 -2.78
C LEU A 104 3.15 -2.24 -1.28
N THR A 105 4.32 -1.82 -0.82
CA THR A 105 4.48 -1.32 0.57
C THR A 105 3.75 0.02 0.70
N LEU A 106 2.60 0.02 1.36
CA LEU A 106 1.71 1.18 1.51
C LEU A 106 1.42 1.44 2.98
N TYR A 107 1.47 2.72 3.38
CA TYR A 107 1.09 3.14 4.72
C TYR A 107 0.05 4.27 4.65
N PRO A 108 -1.10 4.15 5.34
CA PRO A 108 -2.03 5.27 5.50
C PRO A 108 -1.42 6.28 6.46
N VAL A 109 -1.06 7.47 5.95
CA VAL A 109 -0.36 8.49 6.74
C VAL A 109 -0.86 9.88 6.34
N PRO A 110 -1.17 10.78 7.30
CA PRO A 110 -1.45 12.17 7.00
C PRO A 110 -0.27 12.83 6.27
N GLY A 111 -0.51 13.35 5.07
CA GLY A 111 0.55 13.87 4.20
C GLY A 111 0.91 15.33 4.44
N LYS A 112 0.47 15.97 5.53
CA LYS A 112 0.50 17.43 5.70
C LYS A 112 1.90 18.03 5.64
N ASP A 113 2.83 17.44 6.38
CA ASP A 113 4.19 17.96 6.51
C ASP A 113 4.98 17.64 5.24
N PHE A 114 4.66 16.50 4.63
CA PHE A 114 5.22 16.10 3.34
C PHE A 114 4.77 17.02 2.20
N ALA A 115 3.48 17.38 2.15
CA ALA A 115 2.95 18.34 1.19
C ALA A 115 3.67 19.68 1.28
N LYS A 116 3.90 20.17 2.50
CA LYS A 116 4.64 21.41 2.76
C LYS A 116 6.10 21.29 2.33
N ALA A 117 6.79 20.23 2.76
CA ALA A 117 8.22 20.03 2.49
C ALA A 117 8.54 19.92 0.99
N PHE A 118 7.65 19.29 0.20
CA PHE A 118 7.85 19.08 -1.24
C PHE A 118 7.06 20.07 -2.12
N GLY A 119 6.34 21.01 -1.51
CA GLY A 119 5.46 21.96 -2.19
C GLY A 119 4.44 21.26 -3.09
N LEU A 120 3.82 20.19 -2.60
CA LEU A 120 2.83 19.40 -3.31
C LEU A 120 1.42 19.90 -2.99
N LYS A 121 0.60 20.01 -4.03
CA LYS A 121 -0.84 20.29 -3.94
C LYS A 121 -1.68 19.13 -4.47
N HIS A 122 -1.10 18.34 -5.37
CA HIS A 122 -1.79 17.25 -6.05
C HIS A 122 -1.02 15.94 -5.95
N TYR A 123 -1.78 14.86 -6.09
CA TYR A 123 -1.32 13.48 -6.25
C TYR A 123 -2.21 12.79 -7.31
N PRO A 124 -1.87 11.60 -7.83
CA PRO A 124 -0.75 10.73 -7.50
C PRO A 124 0.60 11.27 -8.00
N VAL A 125 1.69 10.93 -7.30
CA VAL A 125 3.05 11.37 -7.62
C VAL A 125 4.09 10.36 -7.13
N LEU A 126 5.20 10.24 -7.86
CA LEU A 126 6.43 9.55 -7.49
C LEU A 126 7.55 10.58 -7.27
N ILE A 127 8.32 10.37 -6.22
CA ILE A 127 9.52 11.12 -5.88
C ILE A 127 10.68 10.14 -5.85
N GLU A 128 11.67 10.37 -6.71
CA GLU A 128 12.87 9.56 -6.81
C GLU A 128 13.98 10.39 -7.48
N ASN A 129 15.25 10.08 -7.23
CA ASN A 129 16.37 10.70 -7.95
C ASN A 129 16.33 12.24 -8.00
N LYS A 130 15.88 12.87 -6.90
CA LYS A 130 15.68 14.33 -6.78
C LYS A 130 14.65 14.90 -7.78
N GLN A 131 13.73 14.08 -8.27
CA GLN A 131 12.65 14.45 -9.18
C GLN A 131 11.31 14.15 -8.54
N ILE A 132 10.34 15.02 -8.79
CA ILE A 132 8.93 14.83 -8.49
C ILE A 132 8.24 14.68 -9.85
N LYS A 133 7.57 13.56 -10.10
CA LYS A 133 6.90 13.26 -11.37
C LYS A 133 5.65 12.42 -11.17
N GLN A 134 4.70 12.56 -12.10
CA GLN A 134 3.52 11.71 -12.14
C GLN A 134 3.81 10.45 -12.94
#